data_AF-A0A7C8LEE2-F1
#
_entry.id   AF-A0A7C8LEE2-F1
#
_cell.length_a   1.000
_cell.length_b   1.000
_cell.length_c   1.000
_cell.angle_alpha   90.00
_cell.angle_beta   90.00
_cell.angle_gamma   90.00
#
_symmetry.space_group_name_H-M   'P 1'
#
loop_
_entity.id
_entity.type
_entity.pdbx_description
1 polymer ?
#
loop_
_entity_poly.entity_id
_entity_poly.type
_entity_poly.pdbx_seq_one_letter_code
_entity_poly.pdbx_strand_id
1 'polypeptide(L)' 'MCNNLKELQDFLNEMIESDQYTYEEILTVSQELDFLLVDYLKGQNHDKKEP' A
#
# COMPACT_ATOMS: atom_id res chain seq x y z
N MET A 1 6.05 3.45 9.17
CA MET A 1 5.23 2.38 8.58
C MET A 1 3.84 2.88 8.20
N CYS A 2 3.02 3.42 9.12
CA CYS A 2 1.69 3.94 8.76
C CYS A 2 1.71 5.13 7.79
N ASN A 3 2.72 6.01 7.89
CA ASN A 3 2.81 7.19 7.01
C ASN A 3 3.08 6.78 5.55
N ASN A 4 4.01 5.84 5.34
CA ASN A 4 4.34 5.34 4.00
C ASN A 4 3.13 4.66 3.33
N LEU A 5 2.30 3.93 4.09
CA LEU A 5 1.08 3.31 3.57
C LEU A 5 0.07 4.35 3.09
N LYS A 6 -0.09 5.44 3.85
CA LYS A 6 -1.01 6.51 3.50
C LYS A 6 -0.52 7.31 2.30
N GLU A 7 0.77 7.65 2.26
CA GLU A 7 1.38 8.33 1.11
C GLU A 7 1.25 7.52 -0.18
N LEU A 8 1.46 6.20 -0.11
CA LEU A 8 1.32 5.32 -1.28
C LEU A 8 -0.15 5.16 -1.71
N GLN A 9 -1.08 5.13 -0.75
CA GLN A 9 -2.52 5.13 -1.03
C GLN A 9 -2.97 6.42 -1.71
N ASP A 10 -2.55 7.57 -1.19
CA ASP A 10 -2.89 8.87 -1.77
C ASP A 10 -2.31 9.00 -3.19
N PHE A 11 -1.06 8.56 -3.39
CA PHE A 11 -0.43 8.52 -4.71
C PHE A 11 -1.17 7.60 -5.69
N LEU A 12 -1.57 6.40 -5.27
CA LEU A 12 -2.36 5.50 -6.12
C LEU A 12 -3.69 6.12 -6.55
N ASN A 13 -4.35 6.85 -5.65
CA ASN A 13 -5.60 7.56 -5.97
C ASN A 13 -5.35 8.65 -7.02
N GLU A 14 -4.28 9.43 -6.88
CA GLU A 14 -3.88 10.43 -7.89
C GLU A 14 -3.56 9.77 -9.25
N MET A 15 -2.95 8.58 -9.25
CA MET A 15 -2.68 7.86 -10.49
C MET A 15 -3.95 7.39 -11.19
N ILE A 16 -4.96 6.93 -10.43
CA ILE A 16 -6.25 6.45 -10.98
C ILE A 16 -7.07 7.62 -11.56
N GLU A 17 -7.00 8.80 -10.95
CA GLU A 17 -7.71 10.00 -11.42
C GLU A 17 -7.00 10.69 -12.60
N SER A 18 -5.77 10.29 -12.91
CA SER A 18 -4.93 10.92 -13.93
C SER A 18 -4.84 10.08 -15.20
N ASP A 19 -5.04 10.72 -16.36
CA ASP A 19 -4.81 10.11 -17.67
C ASP A 19 -3.31 9.97 -18.02
N GLN A 20 -2.40 10.36 -17.11
CA GLN A 20 -0.96 10.35 -17.35
C GLN A 20 -0.32 8.97 -17.13
N TYR A 21 -1.02 8.06 -16.45
CA TYR A 21 -0.49 6.76 -16.10
C TYR A 21 -1.20 5.65 -16.85
N THR A 22 -0.41 4.66 -17.25
CA THR A 22 -0.94 3.44 -17.86
C THR A 22 -1.56 2.55 -16.79
N TYR A 23 -2.44 1.66 -17.24
CA TYR A 23 -3.00 0.61 -16.38
C TYR A 23 -1.92 -0.25 -15.72
N GLU A 24 -0.81 -0.53 -16.41
CA GLU A 24 0.28 -1.35 -15.89
C GLU A 24 1.06 -0.66 -14.77
N GLU A 25 1.25 0.66 -14.88
CA GLU A 25 1.87 1.47 -13.82
C GLU A 25 0.97 1.53 -12.57
N ILE A 26 -0.33 1.76 -12.76
CA ILE A 26 -1.32 1.75 -11.66
C ILE A 26 -1.35 0.38 -10.98
N LEU A 27 -1.36 -0.70 -11.76
CA LEU A 27 -1.37 -2.07 -11.23
C LEU A 27 -0.11 -2.36 -10.40
N THR A 28 1.05 -1.89 -10.85
CA THR A 28 2.33 -2.10 -10.14
C THR A 28 2.28 -1.43 -8.76
N VAL A 29 1.89 -0.16 -8.70
CA VAL A 29 1.81 0.59 -7.43
C VAL A 29 0.74 0.01 -6.50
N SER A 30 -0.38 -0.46 -7.05
CA SER A 30 -1.43 -1.16 -6.29
C SER A 30 -0.90 -2.44 -5.62
N GLN A 31 -0.11 -3.24 -6.33
CA GLN A 31 0.50 -4.45 -5.77
C GLN A 31 1.52 -4.13 -4.67
N GLU A 32 2.31 -3.07 -4.83
CA GLU A 32 3.25 -2.62 -3.79
C GLU A 32 2.51 -2.20 -2.50
N LEU A 33 1.37 -1.52 -2.63
CA LEU A 33 0.51 -1.16 -1.50
C LEU A 33 0.02 -2.41 -0.76
N ASP A 34 -0.46 -3.41 -1.50
CA ASP A 34 -0.94 -4.68 -0.92
C ASP A 34 0.16 -5.41 -0.15
N PHE A 35 1.39 -5.47 -0.67
CA PHE A 35 2.51 -6.07 0.05
C PHE A 35 2.81 -5.35 1.36
N LEU A 36 2.84 -4.02 1.34
CA LEU A 36 3.08 -3.22 2.54
C LEU A 36 1.95 -3.38 3.58
N LEU A 37 0.70 -3.51 3.14
CA LEU A 37 -0.44 -3.76 4.01
C LEU A 37 -0.33 -5.13 4.69
N VAL A 38 0.02 -6.16 3.92
CA VAL A 38 0.23 -7.52 4.45
C VAL A 38 1.34 -7.53 5.49
N ASP A 39 2.46 -6.86 5.22
CA ASP A 39 3.59 -6.81 6.15
C ASP A 39 3.24 -6.03 7.43
N TYR A 40 2.51 -4.93 7.31
CA TYR A 40 2.00 -4.18 8.46
C TYR A 40 1.06 -5.03 9.33
N LEU A 41 0.13 -5.76 8.72
CA LEU A 41 -0.79 -6.64 9.43
C LEU A 41 -0.09 -7.82 10.09
N LYS A 42 0.96 -8.38 9.45
CA LYS A 42 1.81 -9.41 10.07
C LYS A 42 2.55 -8.87 11.28
N GLY A 43 3.13 -7.67 11.19
CA GLY A 43 3.79 -6.99 12.31
C GLY A 43 2.86 -6.82 13.50
N GLN A 44 1.63 -6.34 13.27
CA GLN A 44 0.63 -6.20 14.33
C GLN A 44 0.14 -7.52 14.94
N ASN A 45 0.11 -8.61 14.15
CA ASN A 45 -0.27 -9.92 14.66
C ASN A 45 0.84 -10.60 15.47
N HIS A 46 2.10 -10.13 15.36
CA HIS A 46 3.20 -10.59 16.21
C HIS A 46 3.15 -9.94 17.61
N ASP A 47 2.77 -8.66 17.71
CA ASP A 47 2.60 -7.97 19.01
C ASP A 47 1.41 -8.48 19.85
N LYS A 48 0.46 -9.19 19.23
CA LYS A 48 -0.68 -9.82 19.95
C LYS A 48 -0.41 -11.27 20.38
N LYS A 49 0.82 -11.76 20.19
CA LYS A 49 1.28 -13.09 20.61
C LYS A 49 2.43 -12.99 21.61
N GLU A 50 2.32 -12.14 22.63
CA GLU A 50 3.05 -12.38 23.88
C GLU A 50 2.07 -12.83 24.97
N PRO A 51 2.37 -13.93 25.70
CA PRO A 51 1.52 -14.51 26.74
C PRO A 51 1.48 -13.69 28.04
#